data_AF-A0A839IYS6-F1
#
_entry.id   AF-A0A839IYS6-F1
#
_cell.length_a   1.000
_cell.length_b   1.000
_cell.length_c   1.000
_cell.angle_alpha   90.00
_cell.angle_beta   90.00
_cell.angle_gamma   90.00
#
_symmetry.space_group_name_H-M   'P 1'
#
loop_
_entity.id
_entity.type
_entity.pdbx_description
1 polymer ?
#
loop_
_entity_poly.entity_id
_entity_poly.type
_entity_poly.pdbx_seq_one_letter_code
_entity_poly.pdbx_strand_id
1 'polypeptide(L)'
;YGSAILKVIRAYCEEHDIETAADVEIFDAPKPKRQKGDTKKESLALFKSGKSVNEIADIRELNVNTIIGHLASFMDSGEVKITDLISEAHYEELKVLIPKTTFENLSDLKHQLDDKYSYGEVRLVVDDILNSN
;
A
#
# COMPACT_ATOMS: atom_id res chain seq x y z
N TYR A 1 -19.26 -8.68 19.59
CA TYR A 1 -18.50 -8.35 20.81
C TYR A 1 -18.68 -6.90 21.29
N GLY A 2 -18.74 -5.90 20.39
CA GLY A 2 -18.89 -4.48 20.81
C GLY A 2 -20.12 -4.17 21.68
N SER A 3 -21.26 -4.82 21.44
CA SER A 3 -22.48 -4.61 22.24
C SER A 3 -22.34 -5.00 23.72
N ALA A 4 -21.58 -6.06 24.02
CA ALA A 4 -21.34 -6.49 25.41
C ALA A 4 -20.44 -5.49 26.14
N ILE A 5 -19.43 -4.95 25.45
CA ILE A 5 -18.49 -3.95 26.00
C ILE A 5 -19.23 -2.65 26.31
N LEU A 6 -20.08 -2.18 25.40
CA LEU A 6 -20.89 -0.97 25.61
C LEU A 6 -21.83 -1.08 26.81
N LYS A 7 -22.39 -2.27 27.05
CA LYS A 7 -23.27 -2.50 28.20
C LYS A 7 -22.54 -2.37 29.53
N VAL A 8 -21.29 -2.86 29.60
CA VAL A 8 -20.44 -2.75 30.80
C VAL A 8 -20.03 -1.30 31.04
N ILE A 9 -19.64 -0.58 29.98
CA ILE A 9 -19.24 0.83 30.07
C ILE A 9 -20.40 1.71 30.55
N ARG A 10 -21.61 1.49 30.01
CA ARG A 10 -22.81 2.25 30.42
C ARG A 10 -23.15 2.01 31.89
N ALA A 11 -23.16 0.75 32.32
CA ALA A 11 -23.43 0.41 33.73
C ALA A 11 -22.41 1.07 34.68
N TYR A 12 -21.14 1.11 34.29
CA TYR A 12 -20.09 1.79 35.06
C TYR A 12 -20.30 3.30 35.12
N CYS A 13 -20.66 3.94 34.01
CA CYS A 13 -20.92 5.37 33.98
C CYS A 13 -22.14 5.77 34.83
N GLU A 14 -23.21 4.96 34.82
CA GLU A 14 -24.41 5.17 35.65
C GLU A 14 -24.12 4.99 37.14
N GLU A 15 -23.30 4.00 37.52
CA GLU A 15 -22.96 3.74 38.93
C GLU A 15 -22.07 4.84 39.54
N HIS A 16 -21.28 5.51 38.71
CA HIS A 16 -20.29 6.51 39.15
C HIS A 16 -20.70 7.97 38.88
N ASP A 17 -21.97 8.23 38.54
CA ASP A 17 -22.50 9.58 38.24
C ASP A 17 -21.65 10.31 37.17
N ILE A 18 -21.10 9.53 36.22
CA ILE A 18 -20.28 10.08 35.15
C ILE A 18 -21.24 10.65 34.10
N GLU A 19 -21.25 11.97 34.01
CA GLU A 19 -22.02 12.69 33.00
C GLU A 19 -21.50 12.30 31.60
N THR A 20 -22.21 11.38 30.96
CA THR A 20 -21.91 10.96 29.59
C THR A 20 -22.81 11.74 28.64
N ALA A 21 -22.22 12.43 27.67
CA ALA A 21 -22.97 13.05 26.60
C ALA A 21 -23.69 11.93 25.82
N ALA A 22 -24.97 11.73 26.11
CA ALA A 22 -25.79 10.63 25.58
C ALA A 22 -25.98 10.65 24.05
N ASP A 23 -25.41 11.63 23.35
CA ASP A 23 -25.66 11.93 21.95
C ASP A 23 -24.40 12.10 21.10
N VAL A 24 -23.25 11.57 21.52
CA VAL A 24 -22.18 11.32 20.55
C VAL A 24 -22.40 9.93 19.97
N GLU A 25 -23.24 9.84 18.94
CA GLU A 25 -23.27 8.67 18.05
C GLU A 25 -21.92 8.56 17.34
N ILE A 26 -20.91 8.03 18.04
CA ILE A 26 -19.62 7.59 17.47
C ILE A 26 -19.84 6.25 16.79
N PHE A 27 -20.83 6.16 15.91
CA PHE A 27 -20.95 5.08 14.95
C PHE A 27 -21.04 5.73 13.59
N ASP A 28 -19.86 6.05 13.07
CA ASP A 28 -19.63 6.33 11.65
C ASP A 28 -20.46 5.30 10.86
N ALA A 29 -21.50 5.77 10.17
CA ALA A 29 -22.42 4.90 9.42
C ALA A 29 -21.59 3.91 8.58
N PRO A 30 -22.01 2.64 8.44
CA PRO A 30 -21.21 1.64 7.73
C PRO A 30 -20.88 2.16 6.34
N LYS A 31 -19.65 2.66 6.18
CA LYS A 31 -19.18 3.19 4.90
C LYS A 31 -19.33 2.07 3.89
N PRO A 32 -19.93 2.34 2.71
CA PRO A 32 -20.11 1.31 1.70
C PRO A 32 -18.76 0.64 1.48
N LYS A 33 -18.74 -0.70 1.57
CA LYS A 33 -17.51 -1.48 1.36
C LYS A 33 -17.00 -1.15 -0.04
N ARG A 34 -15.90 -0.40 -0.11
CA ARG A 34 -15.22 -0.12 -1.38
C ARG A 34 -14.94 -1.45 -2.09
N GLN A 35 -15.16 -1.51 -3.39
CA GLN A 35 -14.89 -2.74 -4.13
C GLN A 35 -13.39 -3.01 -4.13
N LYS A 36 -13.02 -4.30 -4.08
CA LYS A 36 -11.62 -4.72 -4.15
C LYS A 36 -11.02 -4.18 -5.46
N GLY A 37 -10.05 -3.28 -5.36
CA GLY A 37 -9.38 -2.66 -6.51
C GLY A 37 -9.69 -1.18 -6.72
N ASP A 38 -10.72 -0.60 -6.08
CA ASP A 38 -11.00 0.84 -6.18
C ASP A 38 -9.80 1.69 -5.72
N THR A 39 -9.12 1.22 -4.67
CA THR A 39 -7.92 1.88 -4.14
C THR A 39 -6.74 1.88 -5.11
N LYS A 40 -6.64 0.89 -5.98
CA LYS A 40 -5.57 0.79 -6.99
C LYS A 40 -5.86 1.75 -8.14
N LYS A 41 -7.10 1.74 -8.64
CA LYS A 41 -7.57 2.62 -9.72
C LYS A 41 -7.43 4.10 -9.37
N GLU A 42 -7.64 4.46 -8.11
CA GLU A 42 -7.43 5.83 -7.64
C GLU A 42 -5.95 6.26 -7.76
N SER A 43 -4.99 5.38 -7.42
CA SER A 43 -3.56 5.67 -7.64
C SER A 43 -3.25 5.84 -9.11
N LEU A 44 -3.81 4.96 -9.95
CA LEU A 44 -3.61 5.00 -11.40
C LEU A 44 -4.16 6.29 -12.02
N ALA A 45 -5.34 6.74 -11.58
CA ALA A 45 -5.95 7.98 -12.07
C ALA A 45 -5.05 9.20 -11.78
N LEU A 46 -4.51 9.28 -10.56
CA LEU A 46 -3.56 10.34 -10.20
C LEU A 46 -2.26 10.24 -10.99
N PHE A 47 -1.73 9.03 -11.16
CA PHE A 47 -0.53 8.80 -11.97
C PHE A 47 -0.71 9.24 -13.42
N LYS A 48 -1.83 8.86 -14.05
CA LYS A 48 -2.18 9.29 -15.41
C LYS A 48 -2.42 10.80 -15.54
N SER A 49 -2.72 11.48 -14.43
CA SER A 49 -2.80 12.96 -14.41
C SER A 49 -1.42 13.64 -14.36
N GLY A 50 -0.32 12.87 -14.40
CA GLY A 50 1.05 13.37 -14.40
C GLY A 50 1.66 13.52 -13.01
N LYS A 51 1.04 12.97 -11.96
CA LYS A 51 1.56 13.01 -10.60
C LYS A 51 2.65 11.95 -10.40
N SER A 52 3.73 12.35 -9.74
CA SER A 52 4.78 11.42 -9.32
C SER A 52 4.29 10.49 -8.21
N VAL A 53 4.96 9.34 -8.05
CA VAL A 53 4.64 8.36 -6.99
C VAL A 53 4.65 9.00 -5.59
N ASN A 54 5.61 9.91 -5.33
CA ASN A 54 5.68 10.64 -4.06
C ASN A 54 4.51 11.59 -3.87
N GLU A 55 4.13 12.37 -4.88
CA GLU A 55 2.94 13.24 -4.80
C GLU A 55 1.66 12.43 -4.57
N ILE A 56 1.53 11.26 -5.21
CA ILE A 56 0.38 10.38 -5.02
C ILE A 56 0.36 9.84 -3.59
N ALA A 57 1.52 9.45 -3.05
CA ALA A 57 1.66 8.99 -1.68
C ALA A 57 1.19 10.08 -0.70
N ASP A 58 1.59 11.33 -0.91
CA ASP A 58 1.19 12.47 -0.09
C ASP A 58 -0.31 12.78 -0.22
N ILE A 59 -0.84 12.86 -1.46
CA ILE A 59 -2.26 13.16 -1.73
C ILE A 59 -3.18 12.10 -1.12
N ARG A 60 -2.76 10.84 -1.14
CA ARG A 60 -3.55 9.71 -0.65
C ARG A 60 -3.26 9.34 0.80
N GLU A 61 -2.29 10.01 1.43
CA GLU A 61 -1.79 9.70 2.77
C GLU A 61 -1.39 8.22 2.92
N LEU A 62 -0.70 7.68 1.90
CA LEU A 62 -0.23 6.30 1.83
C LEU A 62 1.29 6.24 1.76
N ASN A 63 1.86 5.09 2.11
CA ASN A 63 3.29 4.87 1.93
C ASN A 63 3.63 4.76 0.43
N VAL A 64 4.79 5.30 0.03
CA VAL A 64 5.32 5.23 -1.34
C VAL A 64 5.34 3.78 -1.87
N ASN A 65 5.77 2.80 -1.06
CA ASN A 65 5.78 1.39 -1.45
C ASN A 65 4.37 0.84 -1.71
N THR A 66 3.35 1.35 -1.01
CA THR A 66 1.95 1.00 -1.26
C THR A 66 1.48 1.54 -2.61
N ILE A 67 1.86 2.77 -2.96
CA ILE A 67 1.55 3.35 -4.27
C ILE A 67 2.26 2.59 -5.38
N ILE A 68 3.56 2.27 -5.23
CA ILE A 68 4.31 1.43 -6.18
C ILE A 68 3.58 0.10 -6.38
N GLY A 69 3.20 -0.58 -5.30
CA GLY A 69 2.46 -1.86 -5.38
C GLY A 69 1.07 -1.74 -6.02
N HIS A 70 0.39 -0.58 -5.87
CA HIS A 70 -0.85 -0.32 -6.60
C HIS A 70 -0.59 -0.16 -8.11
N LEU A 71 0.42 0.61 -8.49
CA LEU A 71 0.75 0.91 -9.88
C LEU A 71 1.34 -0.31 -10.61
N ALA A 72 2.13 -1.13 -9.92
CA ALA A 72 2.69 -2.38 -10.45
C ALA A 72 1.61 -3.32 -11.00
N SER A 73 0.43 -3.37 -10.37
CA SER A 73 -0.66 -4.23 -10.87
C SER A 73 -1.31 -3.78 -12.19
N PHE A 74 -0.89 -2.63 -12.74
CA PHE A 74 -1.32 -2.15 -14.05
C PHE A 74 -0.22 -2.26 -15.11
N MET A 75 0.92 -2.86 -14.78
CA MET A 75 1.99 -3.15 -15.74
C MET A 75 1.57 -4.20 -16.75
N ASP A 76 0.89 -5.27 -16.31
CA ASP A 76 0.39 -6.34 -17.21
C ASP A 76 -0.60 -5.79 -18.26
N SER A 77 -1.37 -4.77 -17.90
CA SER A 77 -2.27 -4.05 -18.82
C SER A 77 -1.58 -3.02 -19.72
N GLY A 78 -0.30 -2.72 -19.48
CA GLY A 78 0.47 -1.71 -20.21
C GLY A 78 0.11 -0.26 -19.88
N GLU A 79 -0.70 -0.02 -18.83
CA GLU A 79 -1.11 1.33 -18.42
C GLU A 79 0.00 2.06 -17.65
N VAL A 80 0.96 1.32 -17.10
CA VAL A 80 2.14 1.82 -16.37
C VAL A 80 3.36 1.03 -16.85
N LYS A 81 4.46 1.70 -17.17
CA LYS A 81 5.73 1.03 -17.47
C LYS A 81 6.59 0.95 -16.23
N ILE A 82 7.42 -0.08 -16.13
CA ILE A 82 8.37 -0.23 -15.03
C ILE A 82 9.30 0.99 -14.93
N THR A 83 9.78 1.51 -16.06
CA THR A 83 10.65 2.68 -16.16
C THR A 83 10.00 3.99 -15.66
N ASP A 84 8.68 4.01 -15.49
CA ASP A 84 7.99 5.18 -14.94
C ASP A 84 7.95 5.16 -13.39
N LEU A 85 8.25 4.01 -12.78
CA LEU A 85 8.23 3.79 -11.33
C LEU A 85 9.62 3.66 -10.72
N ILE A 86 10.59 3.18 -11.49
CA ILE A 86 11.99 3.00 -11.11
C ILE A 86 12.91 3.61 -12.18
N SER A 87 14.08 4.11 -11.75
CA SER A 87 15.08 4.58 -12.71
C SER A 87 15.58 3.44 -13.61
N GLU A 88 15.86 3.75 -14.88
CA GLU A 88 16.37 2.76 -15.83
C GLU A 88 17.69 2.11 -15.34
N ALA A 89 18.56 2.89 -14.70
CA ALA A 89 19.79 2.39 -14.10
C ALA A 89 19.52 1.34 -13.00
N HIS A 90 18.62 1.64 -12.06
CA HIS A 90 18.28 0.68 -11.00
C HIS A 90 17.59 -0.57 -11.56
N TYR A 91 16.72 -0.40 -12.57
CA TYR A 91 16.06 -1.52 -13.24
C TYR A 91 17.08 -2.46 -13.88
N GLU A 92 17.99 -1.94 -14.70
CA GLU A 92 19.01 -2.75 -15.38
C GLU A 92 19.96 -3.43 -14.40
N GLU A 93 20.39 -2.74 -13.34
CA GLU A 93 21.22 -3.35 -12.29
C GLU A 93 20.50 -4.50 -11.57
N LEU A 94 19.27 -4.26 -11.10
CA LEU A 94 18.47 -5.27 -10.40
C LEU A 94 18.12 -6.45 -11.30
N LYS A 95 17.81 -6.21 -12.58
CA LYS A 95 17.50 -7.25 -13.57
C LYS A 95 18.65 -8.22 -13.79
N VAL A 96 19.89 -7.77 -13.62
CA VAL A 96 21.09 -8.61 -13.70
C VAL A 96 21.43 -9.28 -12.38
N LEU A 97 21.21 -8.59 -11.25
CA LEU A 97 21.54 -9.08 -9.91
C LEU A 97 20.56 -10.15 -9.42
N ILE A 98 19.26 -9.91 -9.54
CA ILE A 98 18.21 -10.77 -8.97
C ILE A 98 18.32 -12.23 -9.46
N PRO A 99 18.48 -12.53 -10.76
CA PRO A 99 18.59 -13.92 -11.23
C PRO A 99 19.86 -14.65 -10.77
N LYS A 100 20.89 -13.92 -10.33
CA LYS A 100 22.16 -14.48 -9.83
C LYS A 100 22.14 -14.69 -8.32
N THR A 101 21.16 -14.11 -7.63
CA THR A 101 21.03 -14.16 -6.18
C THR A 101 19.99 -15.21 -5.82
N THR A 102 20.38 -16.16 -4.97
CA THR A 102 19.44 -17.10 -4.37
C THR A 102 18.85 -16.45 -3.12
N PHE A 103 17.53 -16.41 -3.01
CA PHE A 103 16.84 -15.82 -1.86
C PHE A 103 15.58 -16.62 -1.50
N GLU A 104 15.22 -16.61 -0.22
CA GLU A 104 14.03 -17.32 0.27
C GLU A 104 12.76 -16.46 0.17
N ASN A 105 12.90 -15.14 0.31
CA ASN A 105 11.81 -14.18 0.27
C ASN A 105 12.32 -12.77 -0.11
N LEU A 106 11.39 -11.83 -0.37
CA LEU A 106 11.74 -10.46 -0.76
C LEU A 106 12.56 -9.71 0.30
N SER A 107 12.33 -9.97 1.59
CA SER A 107 13.08 -9.29 2.66
C SER A 107 14.53 -9.77 2.70
N ASP A 108 14.75 -11.07 2.52
CA ASP A 108 16.09 -11.66 2.37
C ASP A 108 16.83 -11.07 1.15
N LEU A 109 16.19 -11.05 -0.02
CA LEU A 109 16.75 -10.43 -1.22
C LEU A 109 17.11 -8.95 -0.98
N LYS A 110 16.22 -8.16 -0.36
CA LYS A 110 16.47 -6.75 -0.08
C LYS A 110 17.65 -6.54 0.89
N HIS A 111 17.90 -7.45 1.83
CA HIS A 111 19.05 -7.40 2.73
C HIS A 111 20.37 -7.77 2.04
N GLN A 112 20.33 -8.62 1.01
CA GLN A 112 21.51 -9.00 0.23
C GLN A 112 21.90 -7.93 -0.80
N LEU A 113 20.96 -7.05 -1.17
CA LEU A 113 21.16 -5.95 -2.11
C LEU A 113 21.60 -4.66 -1.40
N ASP A 114 22.22 -3.76 -2.16
CA ASP A 114 22.65 -2.44 -1.69
C ASP A 114 21.48 -1.61 -1.14
N ASP A 115 21.74 -0.79 -0.12
CA ASP A 115 20.74 0.08 0.52
C ASP A 115 20.21 1.18 -0.38
N LYS A 116 20.87 1.44 -1.52
CA LYS A 116 20.36 2.38 -2.55
C LYS A 116 19.03 1.93 -3.16
N TYR A 117 18.69 0.63 -3.10
CA TYR A 117 17.44 0.10 -3.62
C TYR A 117 16.36 0.09 -2.54
N SER A 118 15.20 0.66 -2.84
CA SER A 118 14.02 0.56 -2.00
C SER A 118 13.35 -0.81 -2.09
N TYR A 119 12.58 -1.18 -1.07
CA TYR A 119 11.81 -2.42 -1.07
C TYR A 119 10.81 -2.48 -2.24
N GLY A 120 10.19 -1.33 -2.59
CA GLY A 120 9.29 -1.21 -3.72
C GLY A 120 9.98 -1.50 -5.05
N GLU A 121 11.19 -0.97 -5.27
CA GLU A 121 11.98 -1.23 -6.47
C GLU A 121 12.36 -2.71 -6.60
N VAL A 122 12.89 -3.32 -5.54
CA VAL A 122 13.26 -4.76 -5.55
C VAL A 122 12.04 -5.62 -5.89
N ARG A 123 10.92 -5.38 -5.22
CA ARG A 123 9.66 -6.10 -5.48
C ARG A 123 9.20 -5.92 -6.93
N LEU A 124 9.26 -4.70 -7.44
CA LEU A 124 8.82 -4.36 -8.80
C LEU A 124 9.59 -5.17 -9.86
N VAL A 125 10.91 -5.25 -9.71
CA VAL A 125 11.76 -6.00 -10.66
C VAL A 125 11.57 -7.51 -10.53
N VAL A 126 11.37 -8.02 -9.30
CA VAL A 126 11.02 -9.44 -9.10
C VAL A 126 9.72 -9.79 -9.80
N ASP A 127 8.67 -8.98 -9.60
CA ASP A 127 7.36 -9.19 -10.24
C ASP A 127 7.48 -9.13 -11.77
N ASP A 128 8.27 -8.18 -12.32
CA ASP A 128 8.55 -8.06 -13.77
C ASP A 128 9.24 -9.30 -14.35
N ILE A 129 10.26 -9.83 -13.66
CA ILE A 129 10.99 -11.04 -14.09
C ILE A 129 10.07 -12.26 -14.06
N LEU A 130 9.18 -12.37 -13.06
CA LEU A 130 8.25 -13.50 -12.93
C LEU A 130 7.14 -13.46 -13.98
N ASN A 131 6.65 -12.27 -14.34
CA ASN A 131 5.60 -12.10 -15.34
C ASN A 131 6.11 -12.11 -16.79
N SER A 132 7.43 -11.93 -16.99
CA SER A 132 8.09 -11.94 -18.32
C SER A 132 8.53 -13.34 -18.80
N ASN A 133 8.28 -14.40 -18.02
CA ASN A 133 8.54 -15.81 -18.38
C ASN A 133 7.27 -16.54 -18.79
#